data_AF-A0A514C3K2-F1
#
_entry.id   AF-A0A514C3K2-F1
#
_cell.length_a   1.000
_cell.length_b   1.000
_cell.length_c   1.000
_cell.angle_alpha   90.00
_cell.angle_beta   90.00
_cell.angle_gamma   90.00
#
_symmetry.space_group_name_H-M   'P 1'
#
loop_
_entity.id
_entity.type
_entity.pdbx_description
1 polymer ?
#
loop_
_entity_poly.entity_id
_entity_poly.type
_entity_poly.pdbx_seq_one_letter_code
_entity_poly.pdbx_strand_id
1 'polypeptide(L)'
;MFSCRCRSTGISTEGILKTPIPILVGLGALLLAGSAEAQTAQTYRYDAHGRLTAATTARPSSGAFASYTLDDANNRTARSNVAPPSPSVSWRLASGETLVVGRQLTSQDGRFTLKVEPSGQVVLRFGATVLWSAGTANGQSMYFRLQTSGAAALFDVPQNVLWATPAAGPDATLTLQDNGNLVLKNSGGSVVWQSNTCCH
;
A
#
# COMPACT_ATOMS: atom_id res chain seq x y z
N MET A 1 27.27 55.45 0.07
CA MET A 1 27.58 54.91 -1.27
C MET A 1 27.95 53.45 -1.05
N PHE A 2 27.26 52.40 -1.48
CA PHE A 2 26.27 52.15 -2.54
C PHE A 2 25.31 51.06 -2.00
N SER A 3 23.99 51.23 -2.04
CA SER A 3 23.06 50.79 -3.09
C SER A 3 23.28 49.36 -3.61
N CYS A 4 22.43 48.42 -3.21
CA CYS A 4 22.27 47.11 -3.82
C CYS A 4 20.80 46.88 -4.21
N ARG A 5 20.55 46.91 -5.53
CA ARG A 5 19.43 46.32 -6.30
C ARG A 5 19.94 46.31 -7.76
N CYS A 6 19.70 45.35 -8.65
CA CYS A 6 18.97 44.08 -8.71
C CYS A 6 19.33 43.40 -10.07
N ARG A 7 18.82 42.18 -10.32
CA ARG A 7 18.55 41.55 -11.66
C ARG A 7 19.78 40.80 -12.27
N SER A 8 19.72 39.61 -12.91
CA SER A 8 18.68 38.63 -13.27
C SER A 8 19.31 37.41 -13.99
N THR A 9 18.64 36.24 -13.89
CA THR A 9 18.49 35.13 -14.89
C THR A 9 19.70 34.50 -15.61
N GLY A 10 19.72 33.16 -15.65
CA GLY A 10 19.96 32.42 -16.92
C GLY A 10 20.91 31.21 -16.92
N ILE A 11 20.34 30.00 -16.74
CA ILE A 11 20.43 28.74 -17.54
C ILE A 11 21.75 28.29 -18.24
N SER A 12 22.15 27.03 -17.95
CA SER A 12 22.91 25.98 -18.70
C SER A 12 24.36 26.26 -19.16
N THR A 13 25.32 25.32 -19.21
CA THR A 13 25.34 23.97 -19.82
C THR A 13 26.64 23.20 -19.45
N GLU A 14 26.54 21.85 -19.39
CA GLU A 14 27.47 20.80 -19.88
C GLU A 14 28.87 20.55 -19.26
N GLY A 15 29.16 19.25 -19.04
CA GLY A 15 30.51 18.67 -19.22
C GLY A 15 30.92 17.57 -18.24
N ILE A 16 30.60 16.28 -18.51
CA ILE A 16 31.32 15.15 -17.91
C ILE A 16 31.83 14.20 -19.00
N LEU A 17 33.16 14.07 -19.06
CA LEU A 17 33.94 13.22 -19.97
C LEU A 17 33.68 11.73 -19.75
N LYS A 18 33.55 10.98 -20.86
CA LYS A 18 33.63 9.51 -20.96
C LYS A 18 35.08 9.07 -21.15
N THR A 19 35.53 8.05 -20.42
CA THR A 19 36.71 7.24 -20.75
C THR A 19 36.34 5.74 -20.75
N PRO A 20 37.03 4.88 -21.54
CA PRO A 20 36.47 3.65 -22.10
C PRO A 20 36.76 2.35 -21.32
N ILE A 21 35.94 1.32 -21.60
CA ILE A 21 35.86 -0.01 -20.97
C ILE A 21 36.76 -1.03 -21.71
N PRO A 22 37.51 -1.91 -21.03
CA PRO A 22 38.03 -3.13 -21.64
C PRO A 22 37.09 -4.34 -21.41
N ILE A 23 36.93 -5.17 -22.45
CA ILE A 23 36.11 -6.38 -22.50
C ILE A 23 36.91 -7.56 -21.91
N LEU A 24 36.31 -8.36 -21.01
CA LEU A 24 36.76 -9.72 -20.69
C LEU A 24 35.57 -10.69 -20.66
N VAL A 25 35.74 -11.82 -21.35
CA VAL A 25 34.80 -12.94 -21.49
C VAL A 25 34.89 -13.87 -20.27
N GLY A 26 33.75 -14.29 -19.70
CA GLY A 26 33.71 -15.32 -18.66
C GLY A 26 32.30 -15.69 -18.19
N LEU A 27 31.87 -16.93 -18.46
CA LEU A 27 30.63 -17.56 -17.99
C LEU A 27 30.55 -17.57 -16.45
N GLY A 28 29.37 -17.24 -15.92
CA GLY A 28 29.02 -17.43 -14.50
C GLY A 28 28.13 -16.31 -13.97
N ALA A 29 26.87 -16.26 -14.41
CA ALA A 29 25.89 -15.33 -13.84
C ALA A 29 25.47 -15.80 -12.44
N LEU A 30 26.32 -15.55 -11.44
CA LEU A 30 25.88 -15.46 -10.05
C LEU A 30 25.20 -14.09 -9.92
N LEU A 31 23.88 -14.06 -10.03
CA LEU A 31 23.08 -12.90 -9.66
C LEU A 31 23.27 -12.68 -8.15
N LEU A 32 24.28 -11.90 -7.77
CA LEU A 32 24.29 -11.25 -6.47
C LEU A 32 23.10 -10.28 -6.49
N ALA A 33 21.98 -10.72 -5.94
CA ALA A 33 20.89 -9.82 -5.60
C ALA A 33 21.47 -8.80 -4.62
N GLY A 34 21.82 -7.61 -5.13
CA GLY A 34 22.09 -6.47 -4.28
C GLY A 34 20.88 -6.31 -3.37
N SER A 35 21.10 -6.34 -2.07
CA SER A 35 20.06 -6.06 -1.08
C SER A 35 19.39 -4.76 -1.47
N ALA A 36 18.07 -4.79 -1.71
CA ALA A 36 17.30 -3.57 -1.86
C ALA A 36 17.52 -2.74 -0.58
N GLU A 37 18.35 -1.70 -0.66
CA GLU A 37 18.55 -0.78 0.43
C GLU A 37 17.21 -0.09 0.67
N ALA A 38 16.54 -0.50 1.74
CA ALA A 38 15.28 0.08 2.15
C ALA A 38 15.48 1.59 2.41
N GLN A 39 15.06 2.42 1.45
CA GLN A 39 15.24 3.87 1.49
C GLN A 39 14.55 4.45 2.73
N THR A 40 15.29 5.24 3.51
CA THR A 40 14.74 5.92 4.69
C THR A 40 13.89 7.11 4.25
N ALA A 41 12.61 7.15 4.63
CA ALA A 41 11.74 8.29 4.36
C ALA A 41 11.68 9.23 5.57
N GLN A 42 11.86 10.53 5.35
CA GLN A 42 11.75 11.55 6.38
C GLN A 42 10.61 12.53 6.08
N THR A 43 9.82 12.86 7.09
CA THR A 43 8.74 13.84 7.00
C THR A 43 8.92 14.89 8.09
N TYR A 44 8.73 16.15 7.72
CA TYR A 44 8.91 17.31 8.58
C TYR A 44 7.59 18.04 8.78
N ARG A 45 7.33 18.54 10.00
CA ARG A 45 6.17 19.39 10.32
C ARG A 45 6.65 20.74 10.80
N TYR A 46 6.02 21.79 10.29
CA TYR A 46 6.32 23.18 10.60
C TYR A 46 5.12 23.86 11.25
N ASP A 47 5.37 24.85 12.11
CA ASP A 47 4.32 25.74 12.63
C ASP A 47 3.98 26.87 11.63
N ALA A 48 3.03 27.74 12.03
CA ALA A 48 2.59 28.89 11.23
C ALA A 48 3.69 29.93 10.96
N HIS A 49 4.81 29.88 11.70
CA HIS A 49 5.97 30.76 11.52
C HIS A 49 7.10 30.08 10.74
N GLY A 50 6.87 28.87 10.19
CA GLY A 50 7.83 28.13 9.38
C GLY A 50 8.90 27.39 10.19
N ARG A 51 8.70 27.23 11.51
CA ARG A 51 9.66 26.58 12.38
C ARG A 51 9.37 25.10 12.54
N LEU A 52 10.42 24.28 12.53
CA LEU A 52 10.32 22.83 12.58
C LEU A 52 9.89 22.36 13.98
N THR A 53 8.72 21.73 14.07
CA THR A 53 8.16 21.26 15.36
C THR A 53 8.19 19.75 15.52
N ALA A 54 8.26 18.99 14.42
CA ALA A 54 8.42 17.54 14.48
C ALA A 54 9.15 16.99 13.24
N ALA A 55 9.94 15.94 13.46
CA ALA A 55 10.49 15.10 12.40
C ALA A 55 10.03 13.66 12.59
N THR A 56 9.68 12.97 11.51
CA THR A 56 9.36 11.54 11.51
C THR A 56 10.31 10.83 10.54
N THR A 57 10.99 9.79 11.01
CA THR A 57 11.85 8.95 10.17
C THR A 57 11.26 7.55 10.10
N ALA A 58 10.91 7.11 8.90
CA ALA A 58 10.48 5.74 8.62
C ALA A 58 11.70 4.90 8.22
N ARG A 59 11.96 3.81 8.97
CA ARG A 59 12.99 2.82 8.64
C ARG A 59 12.31 1.57 8.09
N PRO A 60 12.35 1.33 6.78
CA PRO A 60 11.53 0.28 6.17
C PRO A 60 11.90 -1.14 6.63
N SER A 61 13.12 -1.36 7.11
CA SER A 61 13.59 -2.67 7.61
C SER A 61 13.00 -3.11 8.95
N SER A 62 12.43 -2.19 9.74
CA SER A 62 11.88 -2.49 11.07
C SER A 62 10.39 -2.20 11.22
N GLY A 63 9.77 -1.56 10.21
CA GLY A 63 8.40 -1.02 10.30
C GLY A 63 8.22 0.12 11.32
N ALA A 64 9.17 0.34 12.23
CA ALA A 64 9.08 1.36 13.26
C ALA A 64 9.30 2.77 12.71
N PHE A 65 8.46 3.70 13.15
CA PHE A 65 8.62 5.14 12.93
C PHE A 65 9.25 5.74 14.19
N ALA A 66 10.28 6.55 14.02
CA ALA A 66 10.78 7.39 15.11
C ALA A 66 10.22 8.80 14.92
N SER A 67 9.42 9.26 15.89
CA SER A 67 8.97 10.65 15.96
C SER A 67 9.83 11.41 16.98
N TYR A 68 10.23 12.61 16.58
CA TYR A 68 11.05 13.53 17.35
C TYR A 68 10.26 14.81 17.60
N THR A 69 10.14 15.20 18.86
CA THR A 69 9.66 16.54 19.23
C THR A 69 10.88 17.46 19.34
N LEU A 70 10.77 18.65 18.77
CA LEU A 70 11.86 19.63 18.70
C LEU A 70 11.47 20.92 19.43
N ASP A 71 12.42 21.55 20.11
CA ASP A 71 12.22 22.83 20.79
C ASP A 71 12.63 24.05 19.96
N ASP A 72 12.55 25.22 20.62
CA ASP A 72 13.22 26.50 20.35
C ASP A 72 14.28 26.46 19.22
N ALA A 73 15.29 25.67 19.52
CA ALA A 73 16.59 25.67 18.89
C ALA A 73 16.82 24.43 18.01
N ASN A 74 15.76 23.72 17.64
CA ASN A 74 15.80 22.40 16.98
C ASN A 74 16.49 21.33 17.83
N ASN A 75 16.59 21.51 19.15
CA ASN A 75 17.05 20.43 20.01
C ASN A 75 15.92 19.42 20.21
N ARG A 76 16.30 18.15 20.23
CA ARG A 76 15.38 17.06 20.47
C ARG A 76 14.98 17.02 21.94
N THR A 77 13.70 17.23 22.22
CA THR A 77 13.15 17.17 23.58
C THR A 77 12.46 15.85 23.90
N ALA A 78 12.06 15.07 22.90
CA ALA A 78 11.52 13.74 23.11
C ALA A 78 11.77 12.80 21.91
N ARG A 79 11.84 11.50 22.20
CA ARG A 79 11.74 10.40 21.22
C ARG A 79 10.51 9.59 21.54
N SER A 80 9.65 9.38 20.54
CA SER A 80 8.71 8.26 20.58
C SER A 80 9.09 7.25 19.51
N ASN A 81 9.22 5.98 19.93
CA ASN A 81 9.19 4.87 19.00
C ASN A 81 7.72 4.58 18.74
N VAL A 82 7.22 5.07 17.62
CA VAL A 82 5.88 4.73 17.16
C VAL A 82 6.04 3.37 16.48
N ALA A 83 5.50 2.32 17.12
CA ALA A 83 5.32 1.05 16.43
C ALA A 83 4.64 1.34 15.07
N PRO A 84 4.95 0.61 13.99
CA PRO A 84 4.13 0.73 12.79
C PRO A 84 2.68 0.69 13.23
N PRO A 85 1.77 1.51 12.64
CA PRO A 85 0.37 1.14 12.75
C PRO A 85 0.33 -0.33 12.33
N SER A 86 -0.05 -1.23 13.25
CA SER A 86 -0.26 -2.63 12.88
C SER A 86 -1.07 -2.58 11.60
N PRO A 87 -0.75 -3.36 10.54
CA PRO A 87 -1.58 -3.37 9.35
C PRO A 87 -3.01 -3.51 9.87
N SER A 88 -3.84 -2.49 9.65
CA SER A 88 -5.16 -2.44 10.24
C SER A 88 -5.81 -3.75 9.82
N VAL A 89 -6.11 -4.61 10.81
CA VAL A 89 -6.69 -5.94 10.58
C VAL A 89 -8.12 -5.69 10.12
N SER A 90 -8.25 -5.28 8.86
CA SER A 90 -9.52 -4.99 8.25
C SER A 90 -10.06 -6.34 7.80
N TRP A 91 -10.78 -7.02 8.68
CA TRP A 91 -11.53 -8.23 8.33
C TRP A 91 -12.81 -7.88 7.56
N ARG A 92 -13.10 -6.58 7.38
CA ARG A 92 -14.30 -6.05 6.74
C ARG A 92 -13.93 -5.02 5.66
N LEU A 93 -14.70 -5.04 4.57
CA LEU A 93 -14.77 -3.98 3.56
C LEU A 93 -16.22 -3.47 3.53
N ALA A 94 -16.39 -2.17 3.76
CA ALA A 94 -17.69 -1.50 3.78
C ALA A 94 -18.09 -1.01 2.39
N SER A 95 -19.38 -0.73 2.22
CA SER A 95 -19.91 -0.11 1.02
C SER A 95 -19.14 1.17 0.66
N GLY A 96 -18.72 1.27 -0.59
CA GLY A 96 -17.90 2.36 -1.12
C GLY A 96 -16.39 2.16 -1.00
N GLU A 97 -15.92 1.27 -0.13
CA GLU A 97 -14.49 1.04 0.13
C GLU A 97 -13.81 0.20 -0.95
N THR A 98 -12.53 0.51 -1.17
CA THR A 98 -11.70 -0.10 -2.20
C THR A 98 -10.45 -0.72 -1.58
N LEU A 99 -10.19 -1.97 -1.96
CA LEU A 99 -8.95 -2.69 -1.75
C LEU A 99 -8.07 -2.53 -3.00
N VAL A 100 -6.91 -1.91 -2.82
CA VAL A 100 -5.90 -1.70 -3.87
C VAL A 100 -4.67 -2.59 -3.63
N VAL A 101 -3.78 -2.67 -4.61
CA VAL A 101 -2.50 -3.36 -4.48
C VAL A 101 -1.75 -2.90 -3.23
N GLY A 102 -1.22 -3.86 -2.46
CA GLY A 102 -0.51 -3.61 -1.20
C GLY A 102 -1.41 -3.45 0.02
N ARG A 103 -2.74 -3.42 -0.15
CA ARG A 103 -3.72 -3.57 0.93
C ARG A 103 -4.30 -4.98 0.92
N GLN A 104 -4.78 -5.43 2.07
CA GLN A 104 -5.43 -6.73 2.22
C GLN A 104 -6.53 -6.66 3.28
N LEU A 105 -7.51 -7.56 3.17
CA LEU A 105 -8.30 -7.96 4.32
C LEU A 105 -7.60 -9.12 5.02
N THR A 106 -7.72 -9.17 6.35
CA THR A 106 -7.17 -10.26 7.17
C THR A 106 -8.24 -10.70 8.16
N SER A 107 -8.46 -12.00 8.33
CA SER A 107 -9.40 -12.53 9.34
C SER A 107 -9.00 -12.07 10.75
N GLN A 108 -9.92 -12.12 11.70
CA GLN A 108 -9.68 -11.64 13.06
C GLN A 108 -8.62 -12.49 13.77
N ASP A 109 -8.59 -13.78 13.48
CA ASP A 109 -7.56 -14.72 13.95
C ASP A 109 -6.22 -14.63 13.20
N GLY A 110 -6.13 -13.78 12.17
CA GLY A 110 -4.90 -13.54 11.41
C GLY A 110 -4.53 -14.62 10.37
N ARG A 111 -5.33 -15.69 10.23
CA ARG A 111 -4.98 -16.86 9.39
C ARG A 111 -5.26 -16.67 7.91
N PHE A 112 -6.33 -15.96 7.57
CA PHE A 112 -6.82 -15.82 6.20
C PHE A 112 -6.58 -14.42 5.70
N THR A 113 -6.24 -14.30 4.41
CA THR A 113 -6.00 -12.99 3.77
C THR A 113 -6.66 -12.90 2.41
N LEU A 114 -7.37 -11.79 2.14
CA LEU A 114 -7.83 -11.43 0.80
C LEU A 114 -6.98 -10.26 0.30
N LYS A 115 -6.28 -10.42 -0.82
CA LYS A 115 -5.32 -9.44 -1.32
C LYS A 115 -5.44 -9.22 -2.82
N VAL A 116 -5.27 -7.95 -3.24
CA VAL A 116 -4.97 -7.62 -4.64
C VAL A 116 -3.46 -7.74 -4.83
N GLU A 117 -3.04 -8.76 -5.58
CA GLU A 117 -1.64 -9.04 -5.88
C GLU A 117 -1.11 -8.14 -7.01
N PRO A 118 0.19 -7.80 -7.02
CA PRO A 118 0.80 -7.00 -8.09
C PRO A 118 0.68 -7.62 -9.49
N SER A 119 0.47 -8.93 -9.57
CA SER A 119 0.21 -9.69 -10.80
C SER A 119 -1.15 -9.34 -11.45
N GLY A 120 -2.00 -8.56 -10.77
CA GLY A 120 -3.36 -8.30 -11.19
C GLY A 120 -4.25 -9.50 -10.90
N GLN A 121 -4.19 -10.04 -9.68
CA GLN A 121 -5.11 -11.07 -9.20
C GLN A 121 -5.68 -10.69 -7.84
N VAL A 122 -6.93 -11.06 -7.56
CA VAL A 122 -7.52 -10.92 -6.22
C VAL A 122 -7.70 -12.30 -5.62
N VAL A 123 -6.96 -12.58 -4.55
CA VAL A 123 -6.79 -13.93 -4.04
C VAL A 123 -7.09 -13.99 -2.55
N LEU A 124 -7.91 -14.96 -2.16
CA LEU A 124 -8.12 -15.39 -0.78
C LEU A 124 -7.17 -16.55 -0.47
N ARG A 125 -6.39 -16.44 0.61
CA ARG A 125 -5.38 -17.43 1.00
C ARG A 125 -5.49 -17.86 2.45
N PHE A 126 -5.09 -19.11 2.71
CA PHE A 126 -4.69 -19.63 4.02
C PHE A 126 -3.20 -20.03 3.95
N GLY A 127 -2.33 -19.19 4.51
CA GLY A 127 -0.88 -19.32 4.29
C GLY A 127 -0.53 -19.26 2.80
N ALA A 128 0.14 -20.31 2.30
CA ALA A 128 0.48 -20.43 0.87
C ALA A 128 -0.68 -20.91 -0.01
N THR A 129 -1.71 -21.52 0.58
CA THR A 129 -2.83 -22.14 -0.13
C THR A 129 -3.81 -21.08 -0.63
N VAL A 130 -4.12 -21.11 -1.92
CA VAL A 130 -5.21 -20.31 -2.50
C VAL A 130 -6.53 -21.03 -2.25
N LEU A 131 -7.46 -20.36 -1.58
CA LEU A 131 -8.81 -20.88 -1.34
C LEU A 131 -9.79 -20.42 -2.41
N TRP A 132 -9.67 -19.15 -2.85
CA TRP A 132 -10.58 -18.55 -3.84
C TRP A 132 -9.90 -17.40 -4.59
N SER A 133 -10.38 -17.10 -5.79
CA SER A 133 -9.93 -15.95 -6.60
C SER A 133 -11.10 -15.34 -7.38
N ALA A 134 -11.10 -14.01 -7.52
CA ALA A 134 -12.02 -13.30 -8.43
C ALA A 134 -11.49 -13.23 -9.89
N GLY A 135 -10.36 -13.88 -10.19
CA GLY A 135 -9.75 -13.89 -11.50
C GLY A 135 -8.55 -12.96 -11.64
N THR A 136 -8.11 -12.78 -12.89
CA THR A 136 -6.90 -12.03 -13.28
C THR A 136 -7.20 -10.98 -14.34
N ALA A 137 -6.49 -9.85 -14.34
CA ALA A 137 -6.49 -8.89 -15.45
C ALA A 137 -5.29 -9.07 -16.42
N ASN A 138 -4.65 -10.24 -16.45
CA ASN A 138 -3.52 -10.51 -17.36
C ASN A 138 -2.40 -9.44 -17.28
N GLY A 139 -2.07 -8.97 -16.07
CA GLY A 139 -1.01 -7.99 -15.83
C GLY A 139 -1.43 -6.51 -15.90
N GLN A 140 -2.72 -6.21 -16.00
CA GLN A 140 -3.21 -4.83 -15.83
C GLN A 140 -3.31 -4.44 -14.34
N SER A 141 -3.19 -3.15 -14.05
CA SER A 141 -3.51 -2.60 -12.73
C SER A 141 -4.97 -2.90 -12.38
N MET A 142 -5.22 -3.30 -11.13
CA MET A 142 -6.55 -3.66 -10.66
C MET A 142 -6.84 -3.10 -9.27
N TYR A 143 -8.13 -3.04 -8.96
CA TYR A 143 -8.62 -2.83 -7.61
C TYR A 143 -9.90 -3.61 -7.38
N PHE A 144 -10.14 -3.98 -6.14
CA PHE A 144 -11.35 -4.66 -5.71
C PHE A 144 -12.17 -3.69 -4.87
N ARG A 145 -13.46 -3.55 -5.14
CA ARG A 145 -14.30 -2.56 -4.46
C ARG A 145 -15.64 -3.15 -4.08
N LEU A 146 -16.12 -2.83 -2.89
CA LEU A 146 -17.54 -2.98 -2.58
C LEU A 146 -18.26 -1.72 -3.03
N GLN A 147 -19.01 -1.81 -4.13
CA GLN A 147 -19.71 -0.67 -4.72
C GLN A 147 -20.86 -0.21 -3.81
N THR A 148 -21.33 1.03 -4.00
CA THR A 148 -22.48 1.58 -3.26
C THR A 148 -23.80 0.86 -3.57
N SER A 149 -23.87 0.17 -4.71
CA SER A 149 -24.95 -0.76 -5.05
C SER A 149 -24.95 -2.04 -4.20
N GLY A 150 -23.86 -2.30 -3.47
CA GLY A 150 -23.65 -3.51 -2.68
C GLY A 150 -23.08 -4.69 -3.46
N ALA A 151 -22.63 -4.49 -4.70
CA ALA A 151 -21.88 -5.51 -5.43
C ALA A 151 -20.38 -5.40 -5.09
N ALA A 152 -19.75 -6.51 -4.71
CA ALA A 152 -18.30 -6.59 -4.61
C ALA A 152 -17.75 -6.93 -5.99
N ALA A 153 -16.87 -6.10 -6.52
CA ALA A 153 -16.43 -6.19 -7.90
C ALA A 153 -14.93 -5.92 -8.05
N LEU A 154 -14.35 -6.61 -9.02
CA LEU A 154 -12.98 -6.48 -9.45
C LEU A 154 -12.94 -5.65 -10.74
N PHE A 155 -12.14 -4.60 -10.71
CA PHE A 155 -11.99 -3.64 -11.79
C PHE A 155 -10.57 -3.63 -12.32
N ASP A 156 -10.44 -3.37 -13.62
CA ASP A 156 -9.20 -2.89 -14.22
C ASP A 156 -9.12 -1.34 -14.19
N VAL A 157 -8.06 -0.80 -14.80
CA VAL A 157 -7.86 0.64 -15.02
C VAL A 157 -8.05 0.94 -16.51
N PRO A 158 -9.29 0.82 -17.04
CA PRO A 158 -10.18 1.98 -17.15
C PRO A 158 -11.58 1.78 -16.50
N GLN A 159 -11.68 0.96 -15.45
CA GLN A 159 -12.91 0.68 -14.69
C GLN A 159 -13.89 -0.31 -15.34
N ASN A 160 -13.42 -1.20 -16.20
CA ASN A 160 -14.22 -2.34 -16.65
C ASN A 160 -14.40 -3.33 -15.49
N VAL A 161 -15.59 -3.90 -15.38
CA VAL A 161 -15.89 -4.96 -14.42
C VAL A 161 -15.38 -6.28 -14.99
N LEU A 162 -14.39 -6.87 -14.32
CA LEU A 162 -13.83 -8.17 -14.70
C LEU A 162 -14.52 -9.32 -13.98
N TRP A 163 -15.00 -9.07 -12.76
CA TRP A 163 -15.78 -9.99 -11.96
C TRP A 163 -16.64 -9.22 -10.97
N ALA A 164 -17.83 -9.73 -10.65
CA ALA A 164 -18.69 -9.14 -9.62
C ALA A 164 -19.61 -10.18 -8.94
N THR A 165 -19.96 -9.92 -7.69
CA THR A 165 -21.07 -10.60 -6.99
C THR A 165 -22.43 -10.04 -7.42
N PRO A 166 -23.54 -10.72 -7.06
CA PRO A 166 -24.84 -10.06 -6.98
C PRO A 166 -24.78 -8.82 -6.07
N ALA A 167 -25.64 -7.84 -6.37
CA ALA A 167 -25.77 -6.64 -5.58
C ALA A 167 -26.56 -6.92 -4.29
N ALA A 168 -25.95 -6.66 -3.13
CA ALA A 168 -26.59 -6.81 -1.82
C ALA A 168 -27.40 -5.58 -1.37
N GLY A 169 -27.38 -4.49 -2.15
CA GLY A 169 -28.03 -3.23 -1.80
C GLY A 169 -27.12 -2.28 -1.02
N PRO A 170 -27.64 -1.10 -0.63
CA PRO A 170 -26.88 -0.11 0.14
C PRO A 170 -26.43 -0.68 1.49
N ASP A 171 -25.36 -0.10 2.03
CA ASP A 171 -24.76 -0.47 3.32
C ASP A 171 -24.35 -1.96 3.43
N ALA A 172 -24.18 -2.63 2.29
CA ALA A 172 -23.63 -3.97 2.24
C ALA A 172 -22.23 -4.03 2.87
N THR A 173 -21.89 -5.22 3.36
CA THR A 173 -20.60 -5.48 4.00
C THR A 173 -20.01 -6.77 3.49
N LEU A 174 -18.73 -6.73 3.11
CA LEU A 174 -17.96 -7.92 2.80
C LEU A 174 -17.05 -8.22 3.99
N THR A 175 -17.09 -9.46 4.49
CA THR A 175 -16.37 -9.87 5.70
C THR A 175 -15.57 -11.14 5.44
N LEU A 176 -14.31 -11.15 5.86
CA LEU A 176 -13.46 -12.32 5.89
C LEU A 176 -13.52 -12.95 7.28
N GLN A 177 -14.08 -14.16 7.35
CA GLN A 177 -14.35 -14.85 8.61
C GLN A 177 -13.20 -15.77 9.02
N ASP A 178 -13.09 -16.07 10.31
CA ASP A 178 -12.07 -16.93 10.90
C ASP A 178 -12.19 -18.42 10.51
N ASN A 179 -13.25 -18.79 9.80
CA ASN A 179 -13.40 -20.12 9.20
C ASN A 179 -12.91 -20.17 7.74
N GLY A 180 -12.34 -19.08 7.22
CA GLY A 180 -11.87 -18.98 5.84
C GLY A 180 -12.93 -18.62 4.80
N ASN A 181 -14.17 -18.32 5.20
CA ASN A 181 -15.23 -17.91 4.28
C ASN A 181 -15.23 -16.38 4.08
N LEU A 182 -15.32 -15.93 2.83
CA LEU A 182 -15.52 -14.53 2.47
C LEU A 182 -17.01 -14.33 2.17
N VAL A 183 -17.67 -13.47 2.94
CA VAL A 183 -19.14 -13.38 2.96
C VAL A 183 -19.59 -11.95 2.72
N LEU A 184 -20.48 -11.79 1.74
CA LEU A 184 -21.19 -10.55 1.45
C LEU A 184 -22.57 -10.58 2.12
N LYS A 185 -22.84 -9.58 2.96
CA LYS A 185 -24.11 -9.39 3.64
C LYS A 185 -24.78 -8.09 3.21
N ASN A 186 -26.10 -8.09 3.14
CA ASN A 186 -26.87 -6.85 3.04
C ASN A 186 -26.95 -6.11 4.40
N SER A 187 -27.59 -4.95 4.41
CA SER A 187 -27.77 -4.12 5.62
C SER A 187 -28.56 -4.82 6.74
N GLY A 188 -29.45 -5.76 6.37
CA GLY A 188 -30.20 -6.59 7.31
C GLY A 188 -29.41 -7.79 7.88
N GLY A 189 -28.17 -8.01 7.44
CA GLY A 189 -27.31 -9.10 7.90
C GLY A 189 -27.50 -10.42 7.15
N SER A 190 -28.41 -10.50 6.18
CA SER A 190 -28.60 -11.68 5.34
C SER A 190 -27.43 -11.88 4.38
N VAL A 191 -26.97 -13.12 4.24
CA VAL A 191 -25.92 -13.48 3.29
C VAL A 191 -26.48 -13.45 1.86
N VAL A 192 -25.86 -12.66 0.99
CA VAL A 192 -26.23 -12.53 -0.42
C VAL A 192 -25.28 -13.32 -1.31
N TRP A 193 -24.00 -13.39 -0.92
CA TRP A 193 -22.98 -14.16 -1.62
C TRP A 193 -21.91 -14.65 -0.64
N GLN A 194 -21.26 -15.76 -0.97
CA GLN A 194 -20.11 -16.28 -0.23
C GLN A 194 -19.14 -17.05 -1.13
N SER A 195 -17.86 -17.12 -0.75
CA SER A 195 -16.81 -17.84 -1.50
C SER A 195 -16.94 -19.37 -1.41
N ASN A 196 -17.70 -19.90 -0.45
CA ASN A 196 -17.82 -21.34 -0.16
C ASN A 196 -16.47 -22.01 0.16
N THR A 197 -15.57 -21.26 0.80
CA THR A 197 -14.24 -21.73 1.23
C THR A 197 -14.17 -21.91 2.73
N CYS A 198 -15.30 -22.18 3.37
CA CYS A 198 -15.32 -22.35 4.82
C CYS A 198 -14.55 -23.60 5.23
N CYS A 199 -14.33 -23.62 6.54
CA CYS A 199 -14.15 -24.80 7.37
C CYS A 199 -12.68 -25.28 7.41
N HIS A 200 -11.81 -24.34 7.81
CA HIS A 200 -10.37 -24.49 8.00
C HIS A 200 -9.91 -24.10 9.41
#